data_AF-A0A1W9ZZ14-F1
#
_entry.id   AF-A0A1W9ZZ14-F1
#
_cell.length_a   1.000
_cell.length_b   1.000
_cell.length_c   1.000
_cell.angle_alpha   90.00
_cell.angle_beta   90.00
_cell.angle_gamma   90.00
#
_symmetry.space_group_name_H-M   'P 1'
#
loop_
_entity.id
_entity.type
_entity.pdbx_description
1 polymer ?
#
loop_
_entity_poly.entity_id
_entity_poly.type
_entity_poly.pdbx_seq_one_letter_code
_entity_poly.pdbx_strand_id
1 'polypeptide(L)' 'MLVRAFLVVAAIAVAGTGLAPIAAARPYANCTEAHKDGRWNIPQDDPAYWSGGDRDGDGLACE' A
#
# COMPACT_ATOMS: atom_id res chain seq x y z
N MET A 1 -13.49 -9.77 50.76
CA MET A 1 -13.64 -8.65 49.80
C MET A 1 -12.45 -8.50 48.84
N LEU A 2 -11.61 -9.53 48.62
CA LEU A 2 -10.37 -9.41 47.85
C LEU A 2 -10.21 -10.47 46.74
N VAL A 3 -11.32 -11.09 46.30
CA VAL A 3 -11.29 -12.21 45.33
C VAL A 3 -12.07 -11.92 44.04
N ARG A 4 -12.71 -10.74 43.95
CA ARG A 4 -13.51 -10.32 42.77
C ARG A 4 -12.76 -9.41 41.80
N ALA A 5 -11.55 -8.97 42.15
CA ALA A 5 -10.81 -7.98 41.38
C ALA A 5 -9.90 -8.56 40.28
N PHE A 6 -9.75 -9.89 40.21
CA PHE A 6 -8.80 -10.52 39.27
C PHE A 6 -9.42 -10.97 37.93
N LEU A 7 -10.71 -10.74 37.69
CA LEU A 7 -11.42 -11.22 36.49
C LEU A 7 -11.68 -10.14 35.43
N VAL A 8 -10.81 -9.13 35.27
CA VAL A 8 -11.04 -8.05 34.28
C VAL A 8 -9.86 -7.83 33.30
N VAL A 9 -8.78 -8.61 33.36
CA VAL A 9 -7.56 -8.33 32.56
C VAL A 9 -7.28 -9.38 31.46
N ALA A 10 -8.26 -9.72 30.62
CA ALA A 10 -8.02 -10.73 29.57
C ALA A 10 -8.75 -10.50 28.24
N ALA A 11 -8.91 -9.26 27.79
CA ALA A 11 -9.65 -9.02 26.55
C ALA A 11 -9.21 -7.83 25.69
N ILE A 12 -7.92 -7.48 25.61
CA ILE A 12 -7.45 -6.55 24.55
C ILE A 12 -6.01 -6.90 24.14
N ALA A 13 -5.82 -7.88 23.27
CA ALA A 13 -4.50 -8.14 22.68
C ALA A 13 -4.58 -8.76 21.27
N VAL A 14 -5.58 -8.37 20.46
CA VAL A 14 -5.67 -8.83 19.06
C VAL A 14 -6.04 -7.65 18.16
N ALA A 15 -5.09 -6.77 17.90
CA ALA A 15 -5.18 -5.77 16.83
C ALA A 15 -3.77 -5.31 16.46
N GLY A 16 -2.96 -6.18 15.84
CA GLY A 16 -1.57 -5.85 15.54
C GLY A 16 -0.94 -6.57 14.36
N THR A 17 -1.67 -7.43 13.64
CA THR A 17 -1.20 -7.93 12.35
C THR A 17 -1.56 -6.92 11.27
N GLY A 18 -0.78 -5.84 11.20
CA GLY A 18 -0.79 -4.96 10.04
C GLY A 18 -0.43 -5.80 8.82
N LEU A 19 -1.34 -5.85 7.83
CA LEU A 19 -1.03 -6.37 6.52
C LEU A 19 0.12 -5.52 5.97
N ALA A 20 1.34 -6.05 6.00
CA ALA A 20 2.46 -5.41 5.33
C ALA A 20 2.06 -5.23 3.85
N PRO A 21 2.29 -4.06 3.24
CA PRO A 21 1.99 -3.88 1.84
C PRO A 21 2.77 -4.91 1.04
N ILE A 22 2.03 -5.81 0.39
CA ILE A 22 2.60 -6.74 -0.56
C ILE A 22 3.15 -5.85 -1.68
N ALA A 23 4.46 -5.79 -1.84
CA ALA A 23 5.07 -5.06 -2.94
C ALA A 23 4.54 -5.69 -4.23
N ALA A 24 3.57 -5.02 -4.87
CA ALA A 24 3.05 -5.44 -6.16
C ALA A 24 4.23 -5.44 -7.14
N ALA A 25 4.46 -6.57 -7.79
CA ALA A 25 5.44 -6.64 -8.88
C ALA A 25 4.99 -5.66 -9.95
N ARG A 26 5.81 -4.64 -10.22
CA ARG A 26 5.48 -3.61 -11.21
C ARG A 26 5.91 -4.07 -12.60
N PRO A 27 5.10 -3.83 -13.63
CA PRO A 27 5.45 -4.20 -15.00
C PRO A 27 6.62 -3.39 -15.56
N TYR A 28 6.89 -2.20 -15.00
CA TYR A 28 7.93 -1.29 -15.48
C TYR A 28 8.92 -0.94 -14.37
N ALA A 29 10.21 -0.92 -14.72
CA ALA A 29 11.26 -0.43 -13.83
C ALA A 29 11.21 1.09 -13.68
N ASN A 30 10.79 1.80 -14.73
CA ASN A 30 10.70 3.26 -14.80
C ASN A 30 9.73 3.72 -15.91
N CYS A 31 9.39 5.02 -15.91
CA CYS A 31 8.50 5.59 -16.91
C CYS A 31 9.04 5.49 -18.34
N THR A 32 10.36 5.51 -18.55
CA THR A 32 10.95 5.34 -19.89
C THR A 32 10.58 3.99 -20.50
N GLU A 33 10.47 2.94 -19.70
CA GLU A 33 10.01 1.62 -20.14
C GLU A 33 8.51 1.65 -20.46
N ALA A 34 7.69 2.24 -19.59
CA ALA A 34 6.26 2.42 -19.83
C ALA A 34 5.98 3.21 -21.12
N HIS A 35 6.74 4.28 -21.37
CA HIS A 35 6.62 5.12 -22.55
C HIS A 35 6.99 4.39 -23.84
N LYS A 36 7.93 3.44 -23.81
CA LYS A 36 8.25 2.57 -24.96
C LYS A 36 7.07 1.68 -25.35
N ASP A 37 6.26 1.29 -24.37
CA ASP A 37 5.00 0.56 -24.56
C ASP A 37 3.81 1.50 -24.87
N GLY A 38 4.06 2.82 -24.99
CA GLY A 38 3.02 3.82 -25.24
C GLY A 38 2.11 4.08 -24.03
N ARG A 39 2.51 3.66 -22.83
CA ARG A 39 1.75 3.90 -21.60
C ARG A 39 2.15 5.22 -20.95
N TRP A 40 1.16 6.10 -20.78
CA TRP A 40 1.28 7.43 -20.17
C TRP A 40 0.07 7.65 -19.24
N ASN A 41 0.17 8.60 -18.31
CA ASN A 41 -0.92 9.00 -17.40
C ASN A 41 -1.57 7.79 -16.73
N ILE A 42 -0.76 6.94 -16.09
CA ILE A 42 -1.19 5.67 -15.51
C ILE A 42 -1.97 5.97 -14.21
N PRO A 43 -3.28 5.72 -14.14
CA PRO A 43 -4.08 6.05 -12.97
C PRO A 43 -3.89 5.06 -11.82
N GLN A 44 -4.22 5.44 -10.58
CA GLN A 44 -4.04 4.63 -9.36
C GLN A 44 -4.71 3.26 -9.38
N ASP A 45 -5.77 3.07 -10.16
CA ASP A 45 -6.46 1.80 -10.34
C ASP A 45 -5.78 0.86 -11.35
N ASP A 46 -4.79 1.36 -12.08
CA ASP A 46 -4.03 0.56 -13.02
C ASP A 46 -2.97 -0.31 -12.31
N PRO A 47 -2.83 -1.60 -12.69
CA PRO A 47 -1.78 -2.46 -12.14
C PRO A 47 -0.35 -1.96 -12.36
N ALA A 48 -0.15 -1.09 -13.36
CA ALA A 48 1.11 -0.46 -13.65
C ALA A 48 1.34 0.83 -12.85
N TYR A 49 0.45 1.25 -11.95
CA TYR A 49 0.66 2.43 -11.12
C TYR A 49 1.72 2.20 -10.04
N TRP A 50 2.56 3.20 -9.79
CA TRP A 50 3.39 3.25 -8.59
C TRP A 50 3.73 4.66 -8.14
N SER A 51 3.86 4.83 -6.82
CA SER A 51 4.20 6.10 -6.17
C SER A 51 5.57 6.69 -6.53
N GLY A 52 6.43 5.95 -7.22
CA GLY A 52 7.69 6.49 -7.74
C GLY A 52 7.58 7.00 -9.18
N GLY A 53 6.49 6.68 -9.86
CA GLY A 53 6.16 7.14 -11.20
C GLY A 53 5.27 8.37 -11.16
N ASP A 54 4.45 8.49 -10.11
CA ASP A 54 3.72 9.68 -9.70
C ASP A 54 4.60 10.50 -8.73
N ARG A 55 5.33 11.49 -9.26
CA ARG A 55 6.37 12.22 -8.51
C ARG A 55 5.83 13.42 -7.75
N ASP A 56 4.75 14.02 -8.24
CA ASP A 56 4.05 15.14 -7.64
C ASP A 56 2.87 14.71 -6.77
N GLY A 57 2.45 13.45 -6.84
CA GLY A 57 1.48 12.82 -5.96
C GLY A 57 0.04 13.15 -6.34
N ASP A 58 -0.22 13.41 -7.63
CA ASP A 58 -1.53 13.82 -8.13
C ASP A 58 -2.45 12.63 -8.47
N GLY A 59 -1.91 11.41 -8.42
CA GLY A 59 -2.61 10.16 -8.72
C GLY A 59 -2.40 9.65 -10.15
N LEU A 60 -1.51 10.27 -10.93
CA LEU A 60 -1.14 9.84 -12.27
C LEU A 60 0.36 9.53 -12.32
N ALA A 61 0.71 8.28 -12.61
CA ALA A 61 2.09 7.89 -12.78
C ALA A 61 2.53 8.05 -14.25
N CYS A 62 3.79 8.46 -14.45
CA CYS A 62 4.44 8.50 -15.76
C CYS A 62 3.74 9.38 -16.81
N GLU A 63 3.27 10.53 -16.36
CA GLU A 63 2.87 11.66 -17.19
C GLU A 63 4.04 12.24 -18.01
#